data_AF-A0AAW3XEW9-F1
#
_entry.id   AF-A0AAW3XEW9-F1
#
_cell.length_a   1.000
_cell.length_b   1.000
_cell.length_c   1.000
_cell.angle_alpha   90.00
_cell.angle_beta   90.00
_cell.angle_gamma   90.00
#
_symmetry.space_group_name_H-M   'P 1'
#
loop_
_entity.id
_entity.type
_entity.pdbx_description
1 polymer ?
#
loop_
_entity_poly.entity_id
_entity_poly.type
_entity_poly.pdbx_seq_one_letter_code
_entity_poly.pdbx_strand_id
1 'polypeptide(L)' 'MQISPITLRAAQEFVAQHHRHNKPPRGHKFSIGLKNENGELIGVATAGRPVARHFDDGLTLEVNRTCTTGER' A
#
# COMPACT_ATOMS: atom_id res chain seq x y z
N MET A 1 -8.63 -14.04 6.70
CA MET A 1 -8.07 -12.80 6.11
C MET A 1 -8.87 -12.37 4.90
N GLN A 2 -9.07 -11.07 4.71
CA GLN A 2 -9.85 -10.50 3.59
C GLN A 2 -9.11 -9.33 2.93
N ILE A 3 -9.08 -9.32 1.59
CA ILE A 3 -8.55 -8.18 0.82
C ILE A 3 -9.70 -7.24 0.47
N SER A 4 -9.48 -5.94 0.65
CA SER A 4 -10.47 -4.92 0.30
C SER A 4 -9.80 -3.67 -0.29
N PRO A 5 -10.47 -2.94 -1.20
CA PRO A 5 -9.97 -1.65 -1.67
C PRO A 5 -9.96 -0.64 -0.50
N ILE A 6 -8.94 0.21 -0.46
CA ILE A 6 -8.84 1.30 0.51
C ILE A 6 -8.42 2.61 -0.18
N THR A 7 -8.66 3.73 0.48
CA THR A 7 -8.23 5.04 -0.01
C THR A 7 -6.71 5.20 0.13
N LEU A 8 -6.10 6.10 -0.67
CA LEU A 8 -4.70 6.47 -0.50
C LEU A 8 -4.42 6.96 0.92
N ARG A 9 -5.33 7.77 1.46
CA ARG A 9 -5.21 8.35 2.80
C ARG A 9 -5.12 7.28 3.88
N ALA A 10 -6.01 6.28 3.85
CA ALA A 10 -5.98 5.18 4.80
C ALA A 10 -4.66 4.38 4.70
N ALA A 11 -4.19 4.11 3.48
CA ALA A 11 -2.90 3.46 3.28
C ALA A 11 -1.72 4.31 3.81
N GLN A 12 -1.75 5.63 3.58
CA GLN A 12 -0.72 6.55 4.06
C GLN A 12 -0.67 6.61 5.59
N GLU A 13 -1.84 6.70 6.25
CA GLU A 13 -1.96 6.71 7.71
C GLU A 13 -1.40 5.41 8.31
N PHE A 14 -1.75 4.25 7.74
CA PHE A 14 -1.20 2.96 8.16
C PHE A 14 0.33 2.90 7.98
N VAL A 15 0.84 3.31 6.82
CA VAL A 15 2.29 3.32 6.54
C VAL A 15 3.02 4.26 7.49
N ALA A 16 2.47 5.43 7.80
CA ALA A 16 3.06 6.37 8.74
C ALA A 16 3.20 5.78 10.16
N GLN A 17 2.25 4.96 10.57
CA GLN A 17 2.24 4.32 11.89
C GLN A 17 3.18 3.12 11.97
N HIS A 18 3.21 2.28 10.94
CA HIS A 18 3.87 0.97 11.02
C HIS A 18 5.19 0.86 10.24
N HIS A 19 5.43 1.73 9.24
CA HIS A 19 6.61 1.63 8.37
C HIS A 19 7.75 2.56 8.81
N ARG A 20 8.58 2.10 9.76
CA ARG A 20 9.68 2.87 10.38
C ARG A 20 10.63 3.61 9.42
N HIS A 21 10.98 2.99 8.30
CA HIS A 21 12.04 3.52 7.41
C HIS A 21 11.54 4.38 6.26
N ASN A 22 10.32 4.14 5.78
CA ASN A 22 9.87 4.71 4.52
C ASN A 22 8.63 5.57 4.72
N LYS A 23 8.70 6.78 4.17
CA LYS A 23 7.58 7.72 4.20
C LYS A 23 6.37 7.19 3.42
N PRO A 24 5.15 7.60 3.79
CA PRO A 24 3.95 7.31 3.01
C PRO A 24 4.10 7.69 1.53
N PRO A 25 3.55 6.89 0.59
CA PRO A 25 3.60 7.18 -0.84
C PRO A 25 2.82 8.48 -1.13
N ARG A 26 3.31 9.31 -2.06
CA ARG A 26 2.64 10.60 -2.38
C ARG A 26 1.38 10.45 -3.24
N GLY A 27 1.31 9.39 -4.04
CA GLY A 27 0.21 9.16 -4.97
C GLY A 27 0.06 7.67 -5.27
N HIS A 28 -1.07 7.30 -5.85
CA HIS A 28 -1.34 5.94 -6.29
C HIS A 28 -2.25 5.91 -7.52
N LYS A 29 -2.41 4.73 -8.11
CA LYS A 29 -3.54 4.37 -8.98
C LYS A 29 -4.60 3.62 -8.18
N PHE A 30 -4.17 2.75 -7.28
CA PHE A 30 -5.06 2.11 -6.31
C PHE A 30 -4.32 1.72 -5.03
N SER A 31 -5.09 1.39 -4.00
CA SER A 31 -4.58 0.78 -2.78
C SER A 31 -5.51 -0.31 -2.28
N ILE A 32 -4.90 -1.29 -1.64
CA ILE A 32 -5.61 -2.42 -1.04
C ILE A 32 -5.17 -2.57 0.41
N GLY A 33 -6.11 -3.01 1.24
CA GLY A 33 -5.89 -3.39 2.63
C GLY A 33 -6.10 -4.89 2.82
N LEU A 34 -5.35 -5.46 3.75
CA LEU A 34 -5.50 -6.80 4.27
C LEU A 34 -6.11 -6.71 5.67
N LYS A 35 -7.26 -7.34 5.87
CA LYS A 35 -7.91 -7.43 7.17
C LYS A 35 -7.80 -8.84 7.75
N ASN A 36 -7.63 -8.93 9.06
CA ASN A 36 -7.72 -10.20 9.79
C ASN A 36 -9.19 -10.64 9.98
N GLU A 37 -9.41 -11.72 10.73
CA GLU A 37 -10.76 -12.27 10.98
C GLU A 37 -11.63 -11.36 11.86
N ASN A 38 -11.00 -10.53 12.69
CA ASN A 38 -11.68 -9.53 13.52
C ASN A 38 -12.04 -8.25 12.74
N GLY A 39 -11.66 -8.17 11.46
CA GLY A 39 -11.89 -7.00 10.62
C GLY A 39 -10.83 -5.89 10.78
N GLU A 40 -9.77 -6.13 11.55
CA GLU A 40 -8.69 -5.18 11.80
C GLU A 40 -7.77 -5.10 10.58
N LEU A 41 -7.37 -3.89 10.19
CA LEU A 41 -6.42 -3.69 9.11
C LEU A 41 -5.01 -4.09 9.58
N ILE A 42 -4.46 -5.16 9.02
CA ILE A 42 -3.16 -5.73 9.40
C ILE A 42 -2.08 -5.50 8.33
N GLY A 43 -2.46 -5.00 7.16
CA GLY A 43 -1.51 -4.65 6.12
C GLY A 43 -2.11 -3.85 4.98
N VAL A 44 -1.26 -3.21 4.21
CA VAL A 44 -1.61 -2.38 3.05
C VAL A 44 -0.61 -2.57 1.92
N ALA A 45 -1.10 -2.39 0.69
CA ALA A 45 -0.26 -2.24 -0.48
C ALA A 45 -0.77 -1.09 -1.37
N THR A 46 0.15 -0.30 -1.89
CA THR A 46 -0.15 0.79 -2.82
C THR A 46 0.53 0.53 -4.17
N ALA A 47 -0.20 0.74 -5.25
CA ALA A 47 0.34 0.62 -6.61
C ALA A 47 0.20 1.95 -7.37
N GLY A 48 1.21 2.33 -8.14
CA GLY A 48 1.23 3.59 -8.89
C GLY A 48 2.13 3.53 -10.11
N ARG A 49 2.40 4.71 -10.71
CA ARG A 49 3.36 4.83 -11.81
C ARG A 49 4.73 4.31 -11.37
N PRO A 50 5.41 3.49 -12.18
CA PRO A 50 6.75 3.01 -11.88
C PRO A 50 7.74 4.15 -11.63
N VAL A 51 8.69 3.93 -10.72
CA VAL A 51 9.76 4.90 -10.43
C VAL A 51 10.75 4.96 -11.60
N ALA A 52 11.06 3.81 -12.19
CA ALA A 52 11.93 3.73 -13.35
C ALA A 52 11.16 4.11 -14.62
N ARG A 53 11.58 5.22 -15.26
CA ARG A 53 10.94 5.80 -16.45
C ARG A 53 10.71 4.81 -17.60
N HIS A 54 11.58 3.79 -17.74
CA HIS A 54 11.49 2.82 -18.83
C HIS A 54 10.26 1.90 -18.70
N PHE A 55 9.76 1.73 -17.48
CA PHE A 55 8.55 0.94 -17.22
C PHE A 55 7.28 1.80 -17.18
N ASP A 56 7.37 3.13 -17.31
CA ASP A 56 6.17 3.98 -17.39
C ASP A 56 5.62 4.00 -18.83
N ASP A 57 5.25 2.82 -19.31
CA ASP A 57 4.80 2.51 -20.67
C ASP A 57 3.28 2.63 -20.86
N GLY A 58 2.57 3.08 -19.83
CA GLY A 58 1.10 3.20 -19.81
C GLY A 58 0.36 1.91 -19.45
N LEU A 59 1.04 0.76 -19.32
CA LEU A 59 0.46 -0.53 -18.97
C LEU A 59 0.97 -1.08 -17.62
N THR A 60 2.20 -0.73 -17.24
CA THR A 60 2.85 -1.25 -16.05
C THR A 60 2.52 -0.43 -14.80
N LEU A 61 2.26 -1.12 -13.68
CA LEU A 61 2.15 -0.52 -12.34
C LEU A 61 3.18 -1.11 -11.40
N GLU A 62 3.77 -0.25 -10.57
CA GLU A 62 4.70 -0.66 -9.52
C GLU A 62 3.98 -0.67 -8.17
N VAL A 63 4.15 -1.76 -7.42
CA VAL A 63 3.80 -1.81 -6.00
C VAL A 63 4.88 -1.05 -5.23
N ASN A 64 4.62 0.23 -4.96
CA ASN A 64 5.61 1.17 -4.44
C ASN A 64 5.67 1.23 -2.90
N ARG A 65 4.65 0.72 -2.21
CA ARG A 65 4.68 0.54 -0.75
C ARG A 65 3.89 -0.70 -0.34
N THR A 66 4.52 -1.54 0.46
CA THR A 66 3.88 -2.61 1.23
C THR A 66 4.21 -2.41 2.71
N CYS A 67 3.24 -2.66 3.59
CA CYS A 67 3.42 -2.51 5.02
C CYS A 67 2.45 -3.45 5.74
N THR A 68 2.91 -4.12 6.79
CA THR A 68 2.08 -4.92 7.69
C THR A 68 2.38 -4.53 9.14
N THR A 69 1.53 -4.95 10.07
CA THR A 69 1.78 -4.79 11.52
C THR A 69 2.99 -5.59 12.01
N GLY A 70 3.48 -6.56 11.22
CA GLY A 70 4.63 -7.39 11.56
C GLY A 70 4.33 -8.51 12.56
N GLU A 71 3.06 -8.68 12.92
CA GLU A 71 2.57 -9.80 13.72
C GLU A 71 2.72 -11.11 12.92
N ARG A 72 3.02 -12.21 13.62
CA ARG A 72 3.20 -13.56 13.03
C ARG A 72 1.90 -14.33 13.03
#